data_AF-A0A924GXF3-F1
#
_entry.id   AF-A0A924GXF3-F1
#
_cell.length_a   1.000
_cell.length_b   1.000
_cell.length_c   1.000
_cell.angle_alpha   90.00
_cell.angle_beta   90.00
_cell.angle_gamma   90.00
#
_symmetry.space_group_name_H-M   'P 1'
#
loop_
_entity.id
_entity.type
_entity.pdbx_description
1 polymer ?
#
loop_
_entity_poly.entity_id
_entity_poly.type
_entity_poly.pdbx_seq_one_letter_code
_entity_poly.pdbx_strand_id
1 'polypeptide(L)'
;VWEMACYAGFLNGREVARRMVARECAGPKGTIIFTGATASLRGSAGFAAFSGAKHALRALAQSMARELGPRGIHVCHTIIDGAIDTAFIRDNFPDRYALKDVDGIVNPDHIAEAYWMLHKQPRDAWTHELDLRPWMEKF
;
A
#
# COMPACT_ATOMS: atom_id res chain seq x y z
N VAL A 1 11.34 -8.63 10.56
CA VAL A 1 10.79 -7.78 9.47
C VAL A 1 10.11 -8.61 8.39
N TRP A 2 10.77 -9.59 7.75
CA TRP A 2 10.17 -10.34 6.65
C TRP A 2 8.86 -11.04 7.03
N GLU A 3 8.91 -11.89 8.05
CA GLU A 3 7.75 -12.64 8.54
C GLU A 3 6.64 -11.71 8.98
N MET A 4 6.96 -10.74 9.84
CA MET A 4 6.01 -9.73 10.31
C MET A 4 5.29 -9.02 9.15
N ALA A 5 6.01 -8.50 8.15
CA ALA A 5 5.38 -7.75 7.07
C ALA A 5 4.64 -8.66 6.06
N CYS A 6 5.25 -9.79 5.68
CA CYS A 6 4.69 -10.72 4.70
C CYS A 6 3.50 -11.50 5.27
N TYR A 7 3.72 -12.17 6.41
CA TYR A 7 2.75 -13.08 7.00
C TYR A 7 1.55 -12.32 7.59
N ALA A 8 1.77 -11.18 8.25
CA ALA A 8 0.66 -10.37 8.74
C ALA A 8 -0.22 -9.87 7.58
N GLY A 9 0.36 -9.40 6.47
CA GLY A 9 -0.41 -8.98 5.32
C GLY A 9 -1.23 -10.12 4.70
N PHE A 10 -0.65 -11.32 4.60
CA PHE A 10 -1.37 -12.52 4.18
C PHE A 10 -2.56 -12.85 5.09
N LEU A 11 -2.33 -12.94 6.40
CA LEU A 11 -3.39 -13.29 7.36
C LEU A 11 -4.51 -12.24 7.37
N ASN A 12 -4.17 -10.95 7.44
CA ASN A 12 -5.15 -9.87 7.44
C ASN A 12 -5.96 -9.87 6.13
N GLY A 13 -5.28 -9.97 4.98
CA GLY A 13 -5.93 -10.05 3.67
C GLY A 13 -6.91 -11.22 3.60
N ARG A 14 -6.48 -12.42 4.04
CA ARG A 14 -7.30 -13.63 4.05
C ARG A 14 -8.55 -13.47 4.92
N GLU A 15 -8.41 -13.02 6.17
CA GLU A 15 -9.54 -12.94 7.08
C GLU A 15 -10.53 -11.84 6.70
N VAL A 16 -10.03 -10.68 6.23
CA VAL A 16 -10.88 -9.60 5.73
C VAL A 16 -11.64 -10.04 4.47
N ALA A 17 -10.96 -10.70 3.53
CA ALA A 17 -11.58 -11.19 2.30
C ALA A 17 -12.72 -12.17 2.59
N ARG A 18 -12.53 -13.12 3.52
CA ARG A 18 -13.61 -14.05 3.94
C ARG A 18 -14.87 -13.33 4.39
N ARG A 19 -14.71 -12.29 5.22
CA ARG A 19 -15.85 -11.49 5.72
C ARG A 19 -16.47 -10.65 4.61
N MET A 20 -15.67 -10.02 3.76
CA MET A 20 -16.16 -9.18 2.66
C MET A 20 -16.94 -9.99 1.63
N VAL A 21 -16.45 -11.18 1.26
CA VAL A 21 -17.10 -12.06 0.28
C VAL A 21 -18.50 -12.47 0.74
N ALA A 22 -18.67 -12.71 2.05
CA ALA A 22 -19.93 -13.10 2.68
C ALA A 22 -20.95 -11.96 2.83
N ARG A 23 -20.58 -10.70 2.56
CA ARG A 23 -21.51 -9.56 2.65
C ARG A 23 -22.61 -9.68 1.58
N GLU A 24 -23.84 -9.46 1.99
CA GLU A 24 -24.99 -9.29 1.09
C GLU A 24 -25.16 -7.81 0.79
N CYS A 25 -24.84 -7.38 -0.43
CA CYS A 25 -25.07 -6.02 -0.89
C CYS A 25 -25.30 -5.99 -2.40
N ALA A 26 -26.04 -4.98 -2.88
CA ALA A 26 -26.33 -4.80 -4.31
C ALA A 26 -25.15 -4.20 -5.11
N GLY A 27 -24.07 -3.78 -4.43
CA GLY A 27 -22.94 -3.05 -5.01
C GLY A 27 -21.58 -3.68 -4.70
N PRO A 28 -20.49 -2.91 -4.82
CA PRO A 28 -19.16 -3.32 -4.35
C PRO A 28 -19.20 -3.77 -2.88
N LYS A 29 -18.46 -4.83 -2.57
CA LYS A 29 -18.33 -5.40 -1.22
C LYS A 29 -17.25 -4.71 -0.39
N GLY A 30 -16.50 -3.80 -1.02
CA GLY A 30 -15.54 -2.88 -0.42
C GLY A 30 -14.16 -2.96 -1.08
N THR A 31 -13.16 -2.38 -0.41
CA THR A 31 -11.78 -2.26 -0.91
C THR A 31 -10.78 -2.82 0.10
N ILE A 32 -9.75 -3.52 -0.38
CA ILE A 32 -8.57 -3.96 0.38
C ILE A 32 -7.36 -3.24 -0.21
N ILE A 33 -6.68 -2.43 0.59
CA ILE A 33 -5.51 -1.66 0.18
C ILE A 33 -4.26 -2.22 0.86
N PHE A 34 -3.30 -2.66 0.07
CA PHE A 34 -1.97 -3.05 0.56
C PHE A 34 -0.99 -1.90 0.40
N THR A 35 -0.52 -1.33 1.51
CA THR A 35 0.51 -0.29 1.50
C THR A 35 1.89 -0.91 1.26
N GLY A 36 2.39 -0.74 0.04
CA GLY A 36 3.73 -1.06 -0.41
C GLY A 36 4.76 0.02 -0.08
N ALA A 37 5.92 -0.08 -0.73
CA ALA A 37 7.01 0.89 -0.70
C ALA A 37 7.83 0.74 -1.99
N THR A 38 8.83 1.59 -2.23
CA THR A 38 9.84 1.38 -3.30
C THR A 38 10.43 -0.03 -3.28
N ALA A 39 10.57 -0.58 -2.07
CA ALA A 39 11.06 -1.94 -1.82
C ALA A 39 10.14 -3.05 -2.36
N SER A 40 8.91 -2.74 -2.79
CA SER A 40 8.01 -3.63 -3.53
C SER A 40 8.44 -3.82 -5.00
N LEU A 41 9.31 -2.94 -5.51
CA LEU A 41 9.76 -2.92 -6.91
C LEU A 41 11.24 -3.30 -7.06
N ARG A 42 12.07 -2.93 -6.07
CA ARG A 42 13.52 -3.20 -6.12
C ARG A 42 14.13 -3.50 -4.74
N GLY A 43 15.20 -4.27 -4.75
CA GLY A 43 16.02 -4.55 -3.56
C GLY A 43 17.02 -3.42 -3.27
N SER A 44 17.54 -3.39 -2.05
CA SER A 44 18.67 -2.51 -1.67
C SER A 44 19.54 -3.20 -0.62
N ALA A 45 20.83 -2.86 -0.59
CA ALA A 45 21.77 -3.41 0.39
C ALA A 45 21.28 -3.14 1.82
N GLY A 46 21.26 -4.17 2.67
CA GLY A 46 20.72 -4.08 4.04
C GLY A 46 19.20 -4.24 4.17
N PHE A 47 18.44 -4.26 3.06
CA PHE A 47 16.97 -4.32 3.08
C PHE A 47 16.38 -5.67 2.65
N ALA A 48 17.18 -6.74 2.53
CA ALA A 48 16.72 -8.03 1.99
C ALA A 48 15.41 -8.54 2.63
N ALA A 49 15.30 -8.52 3.96
CA ALA A 49 14.10 -8.94 4.68
C ALA A 49 12.89 -8.02 4.40
N PHE A 50 13.10 -6.72 4.24
CA PHE A 50 12.04 -5.75 3.97
C PHE A 50 11.58 -5.80 2.52
N SER A 51 12.52 -5.75 1.56
CA SER A 51 12.25 -5.85 0.13
C SER A 51 11.59 -7.18 -0.22
N GLY A 52 12.07 -8.30 0.33
CA GLY A 52 11.45 -9.60 0.11
C GLY A 52 10.00 -9.65 0.58
N ALA A 53 9.69 -9.07 1.74
CA ALA A 53 8.32 -9.01 2.23
C ALA A 53 7.43 -8.08 1.40
N LYS A 54 7.94 -6.93 0.97
CA LYS A 54 7.20 -5.98 0.14
C LYS A 54 6.90 -6.52 -1.26
N HIS A 55 7.82 -7.28 -1.86
CA HIS A 55 7.54 -8.03 -3.09
C HIS A 55 6.47 -9.11 -2.88
N ALA A 56 6.54 -9.86 -1.79
CA ALA A 56 5.53 -10.86 -1.47
C ALA A 56 4.14 -10.25 -1.27
N LEU A 57 4.04 -9.08 -0.62
CA LEU A 57 2.78 -8.34 -0.47
C LEU A 57 2.24 -7.86 -1.82
N ARG A 58 3.10 -7.36 -2.72
CA ARG A 58 2.70 -6.97 -4.07
C ARG A 58 2.14 -8.17 -4.85
N ALA A 59 2.82 -9.31 -4.80
CA ALA A 59 2.36 -10.54 -5.44
C ALA A 59 1.03 -11.03 -4.84
N LEU A 60 0.88 -10.97 -3.52
CA LEU A 60 -0.37 -11.31 -2.83
C LEU A 60 -1.53 -10.41 -3.29
N ALA A 61 -1.33 -9.10 -3.34
CA ALA A 61 -2.35 -8.16 -3.80
C ALA A 61 -2.77 -8.44 -5.25
N GLN A 62 -1.82 -8.79 -6.12
CA GLN A 62 -2.08 -9.19 -7.51
C GLN A 62 -2.95 -10.45 -7.61
N SER A 63 -2.66 -11.49 -6.80
CA SER A 63 -3.47 -12.71 -6.77
C SER A 63 -4.87 -12.43 -6.21
N MET A 64 -4.95 -11.74 -5.07
CA MET A 64 -6.23 -11.39 -4.44
C MET A 64 -7.10 -10.53 -5.35
N ALA A 65 -6.54 -9.58 -6.11
CA ALA A 65 -7.30 -8.78 -7.06
C ALA A 65 -7.99 -9.64 -8.14
N ARG A 66 -7.29 -10.66 -8.66
CA ARG A 66 -7.83 -11.58 -9.68
C ARG A 66 -8.91 -12.49 -9.11
N GLU A 67 -8.74 -12.95 -7.89
CA GLU A 67 -9.70 -13.84 -7.21
C GLU A 67 -10.94 -13.11 -6.70
N LEU A 68 -10.76 -11.91 -6.15
CA LEU A 68 -11.81 -11.18 -5.42
C LEU A 68 -12.49 -10.08 -6.24
N GLY A 69 -11.85 -9.61 -7.32
CA GLY A 69 -12.43 -8.64 -8.25
C GLY A 69 -13.79 -9.09 -8.81
N PRO A 70 -13.91 -10.30 -9.39
CA PRO A 70 -15.19 -10.86 -9.84
C PRO A 70 -16.23 -11.04 -8.72
N ARG A 71 -15.78 -11.09 -7.46
CA ARG A 71 -16.65 -11.17 -6.26
C ARG A 71 -17.08 -9.79 -5.75
N GLY A 72 -16.71 -8.72 -6.47
CA GLY A 72 -17.09 -7.34 -6.15
C GLY A 72 -16.20 -6.68 -5.10
N ILE A 73 -14.97 -7.16 -4.88
CA ILE A 73 -14.02 -6.54 -3.95
C ILE A 73 -12.87 -5.91 -4.74
N HIS A 74 -12.64 -4.63 -4.52
CA HIS A 74 -11.50 -3.91 -5.09
C HIS A 74 -10.25 -4.24 -4.29
N VAL A 75 -9.20 -4.75 -4.93
CA VAL A 75 -7.91 -4.97 -4.27
C VAL A 75 -6.84 -4.17 -4.99
N CYS A 76 -6.16 -3.29 -4.26
CA CYS A 76 -5.11 -2.43 -4.79
C CYS A 76 -3.85 -2.45 -3.92
N HIS A 77 -2.73 -2.12 -4.55
CA HIS A 77 -1.41 -2.03 -3.94
C HIS A 77 -0.87 -0.61 -4.18
N THR A 78 -0.67 0.16 -3.11
CA THR A 78 -0.15 1.53 -3.22
C THR A 78 1.32 1.54 -2.88
N ILE A 79 2.15 2.09 -3.75
CA ILE A 79 3.59 2.24 -3.57
C ILE A 79 3.82 3.63 -2.98
N ILE A 80 4.25 3.69 -1.72
CA ILE A 80 4.70 4.94 -1.13
C ILE A 80 6.21 5.01 -1.30
N ASP A 81 6.65 5.75 -2.32
CA ASP A 81 8.06 5.93 -2.69
C ASP A 81 8.57 7.24 -2.07
N GLY A 82 8.89 7.17 -0.79
CA GLY A 82 9.37 8.31 0.00
C GLY A 82 9.20 8.09 1.50
N ALA A 83 9.91 8.89 2.30
CA ALA A 83 9.65 8.94 3.74
C ALA A 83 8.28 9.56 4.02
N ILE A 84 7.57 9.09 5.04
CA ILE A 84 6.25 9.62 5.43
C ILE A 84 6.42 10.48 6.68
N ASP A 85 5.80 11.66 6.72
CA ASP A 85 5.77 12.54 7.89
C ASP A 85 5.13 11.83 9.09
N THR A 86 5.98 11.22 9.91
CA THR A 86 5.62 10.41 11.07
C THR A 86 6.66 10.62 12.17
N ALA A 87 6.27 10.35 13.41
CA ALA A 87 7.21 10.38 14.55
C ALA A 87 8.43 9.48 14.30
N PHE A 88 8.22 8.30 13.70
CA PHE A 88 9.31 7.39 13.36
C PHE A 88 10.35 8.04 12.43
N ILE A 89 9.92 8.70 11.36
CA ILE A 89 10.84 9.41 10.44
C ILE A 89 11.50 10.61 11.13
N ARG A 90 10.73 11.40 11.89
CA ARG A 90 11.26 12.55 12.64
C ARG A 90 12.37 12.16 13.61
N ASP A 91 12.15 11.09 14.37
CA ASP A 91 13.02 10.74 15.49
C ASP A 91 14.23 9.88 15.05
N ASN A 92 14.10 9.11 13.95
CA ASN A 92 15.17 8.20 13.47
C ASN A 92 15.91 8.71 12.22
N PHE A 93 15.33 9.65 11.46
CA PHE A 93 15.90 10.16 10.20
C PHE A 93 15.77 11.68 10.12
N PRO A 94 16.35 12.44 11.07
CA PRO A 94 16.15 13.88 11.19
C PRO A 94 16.56 14.65 9.93
N ASP A 95 17.64 14.25 9.25
CA ASP A 95 18.09 14.88 8.00
C ASP A 95 17.05 14.73 6.88
N ARG A 96 16.37 13.57 6.81
CA ARG A 96 15.29 13.35 5.86
C ARG A 96 14.04 14.13 6.27
N TYR A 97 13.76 14.18 7.57
CA TYR A 97 12.62 14.92 8.11
C TYR A 97 12.74 16.44 7.87
N ALA A 98 13.95 16.99 7.88
CA ALA A 98 14.21 18.40 7.57
C ALA A 98 13.74 18.81 6.16
N LEU A 99 13.54 17.86 5.24
CA LEU A 99 12.99 18.12 3.91
C LEU A 99 11.46 18.33 3.91
N LYS A 100 10.78 18.16 5.05
CA LYS A 100 9.34 18.32 5.18
C LYS A 100 8.85 19.70 4.73
N ASP A 101 9.53 20.76 5.17
CA ASP A 101 9.10 22.15 4.91
C ASP A 101 9.23 22.56 3.43
N VAL A 102 9.85 21.71 2.61
CA VAL A 102 10.02 21.88 1.16
C VAL A 102 9.39 20.73 0.36
N ASP A 103 8.40 20.04 0.95
CA ASP A 103 7.64 18.95 0.33
C ASP A 103 8.50 17.75 -0.14
N GLY A 104 9.63 17.50 0.53
CA GLY A 104 10.56 16.41 0.21
C GLY A 104 10.25 15.07 0.88
N ILE A 105 9.18 15.01 1.69
CA ILE A 105 8.62 13.77 2.27
C ILE A 105 7.11 13.77 2.09
N VAL A 106 6.48 12.59 2.18
CA VAL A 106 5.05 12.41 1.92
C VAL A 106 4.21 12.78 3.13
N ASN A 107 3.24 13.67 2.96
CA ASN A 107 2.23 13.98 3.98
C ASN A 107 1.22 12.82 4.10
N PRO A 108 0.98 12.24 5.30
CA PRO A 108 0.01 11.17 5.49
C PRO A 108 -1.43 11.51 5.08
N ASP A 109 -1.85 12.76 5.19
CA ASP A 109 -3.20 13.19 4.76
C ASP A 109 -3.37 13.04 3.25
N HIS A 110 -2.32 13.31 2.47
CA HIS A 110 -2.36 13.11 1.02
C HIS A 110 -2.41 11.62 0.64
N ILE A 111 -1.80 10.74 1.45
CA ILE A 111 -1.95 9.28 1.29
C ILE A 111 -3.39 8.85 1.59
N ALA A 112 -3.99 9.40 2.65
CA ALA A 112 -5.36 9.11 3.02
C ALA A 112 -6.36 9.54 1.92
N GLU A 113 -6.18 10.72 1.33
CA GLU A 113 -6.98 11.17 0.18
C GLU A 113 -6.85 10.23 -1.02
N ALA A 114 -5.64 9.76 -1.32
CA ALA A 114 -5.43 8.77 -2.37
C ALA A 114 -6.13 7.43 -2.06
N TYR A 115 -6.14 6.99 -0.80
CA TYR A 115 -6.84 5.78 -0.38
C TYR A 115 -8.35 5.93 -0.49
N TRP A 116 -8.86 7.10 -0.10
CA TRP A 116 -10.27 7.44 -0.25
C TRP A 116 -10.69 7.46 -1.71
N MET A 117 -9.89 8.09 -2.58
CA MET A 117 -10.10 8.11 -4.02
C MET A 117 -10.19 6.68 -4.58
N LEU A 118 -9.22 5.81 -4.24
CA LEU A 118 -9.23 4.40 -4.66
C LEU A 118 -10.50 3.68 -4.20
N HIS A 119 -10.90 3.87 -2.93
CA HIS A 119 -12.10 3.23 -2.38
C HIS A 119 -13.39 3.66 -3.10
N LYS A 120 -13.44 4.89 -3.59
CA LYS A 120 -14.61 5.49 -4.24
C LYS A 120 -14.71 5.19 -5.74
N GLN A 121 -13.71 4.54 -6.34
CA GLN A 121 -13.70 4.25 -7.78
C GLN A 121 -14.87 3.36 -8.21
N PRO A 122 -15.50 3.66 -9.37
CA PRO A 122 -16.47 2.77 -9.96
C PRO A 122 -15.80 1.47 -10.45
N ARG A 123 -16.59 0.39 -10.52
CA ARG A 123 -16.10 -0.98 -10.80
C ARG A 123 -15.46 -1.15 -12.17
N ASP A 124 -15.80 -0.29 -13.12
CA ASP A 124 -15.27 -0.26 -14.48
C ASP A 124 -13.90 0.42 -14.60
N ALA A 125 -13.41 1.05 -13.52
CA ALA A 125 -12.16 1.80 -13.50
C ALA A 125 -11.33 1.56 -12.23
N TRP A 126 -11.39 0.36 -11.66
CA TRP A 126 -10.58 0.00 -10.49
C TRP A 126 -9.09 0.00 -10.79
N THR A 127 -8.36 0.90 -10.15
CA THR A 127 -6.90 0.96 -10.15
C THR A 127 -6.34 -0.18 -9.32
N HIS A 128 -5.42 -0.96 -9.89
CA HIS A 128 -4.74 -2.01 -9.16
C HIS A 128 -3.46 -1.51 -8.46
N GLU A 129 -2.67 -0.65 -9.09
CA GLU A 129 -1.41 -0.14 -8.54
C GLU A 129 -1.37 1.38 -8.66
N LEU A 130 -1.00 2.06 -7.57
CA LEU A 130 -0.87 3.52 -7.51
C LEU A 130 0.46 3.87 -6.85
N ASP A 131 1.22 4.78 -7.46
CA ASP A 131 2.51 5.22 -6.97
C ASP A 131 2.43 6.66 -6.45
N LEU A 132 2.82 6.86 -5.19
CA LEU A 132 2.81 8.15 -4.49
C LEU A 132 4.23 8.46 -4.01
N ARG A 133 4.75 9.62 -4.41
CA ARG A 133 6.11 10.05 -4.11
C ARG A 133 6.19 11.58 -3.98
N PRO A 134 7.11 12.12 -3.17
CA PRO A 134 7.39 13.54 -3.20
C PRO A 134 8.14 13.88 -4.49
N TRP A 135 7.96 15.12 -4.96
CA TRP A 135 8.53 15.59 -6.23
C TRP A 135 10.07 15.58 -6.27
N MET A 136 10.71 15.54 -5.10
CA MET A 136 12.17 15.58 -4.93
C MET A 136 12.84 14.20 -5.06
N GLU A 137 12.09 13.09 -5.08
CA GLU A 137 12.68 11.76 -5.23
C GLU A 137 13.39 11.60 -6.59
N LYS A 138 14.63 11.10 -6.56
CA LYS A 138 15.48 10.88 -7.73
C LYS A 138 15.60 9.37 -7.98
N PHE A 139 15.18 8.94 -9.16
CA PHE A 139 15.03 7.53 -9.57
C PHE A 139 16.30 6.68 -9.39
#